data_AF-A0A7Y2C3Z2-F1
#
_entry.id   AF-A0A7Y2C3Z2-F1
#
_cell.length_a   1.000
_cell.length_b   1.000
_cell.length_c   1.000
_cell.angle_alpha   90.00
_cell.angle_beta   90.00
_cell.angle_gamma   90.00
#
_symmetry.space_group_name_H-M   'P 1'
#
loop_
_entity.id
_entity.type
_entity.pdbx_description
1 polymer ?
#
loop_
_entity_poly.entity_id
_entity_poly.type
_entity_poly.pdbx_seq_one_letter_code
_entity_poly.pdbx_strand_id
1 'polypeptide(L)'
;MGWIALEDIRFHAYHGFYEEEQKAGNEFVLDTYINVDFEKEASSDKLEETVNYETVYLICQKVMRQKRKLLEKVLDELIRELTFQFDGILQLRVRLRKIRPLPGERVGSAFVEIEKDFRKKCPKCSSTFSCYNSPNCWCSALEIGSSALQNLRTQYQGCLCPNCLKIHTLG
;
A
#
# COMPACT_ATOMS: atom_id res chain seq x y z
N MET A 1 10.60 4.83 -13.24
CA MET A 1 10.06 3.76 -12.36
C MET A 1 11.16 2.96 -11.67
N GLY A 2 11.03 2.70 -10.38
CA GLY A 2 11.93 1.86 -9.60
C GLY A 2 11.27 1.30 -8.34
N TRP A 3 11.99 0.42 -7.64
CA TRP A 3 11.50 -0.28 -6.45
C TRP A 3 12.20 0.17 -5.19
N ILE A 4 11.43 0.39 -4.14
CA ILE A 4 11.89 0.54 -2.76
C ILE A 4 11.39 -0.69 -2.01
N ALA A 5 12.30 -1.40 -1.33
CA ALA A 5 11.97 -2.66 -0.68
C ALA A 5 12.57 -2.78 0.71
N LEU A 6 11.82 -3.44 1.59
CA LEU A 6 12.33 -4.00 2.84
C LEU A 6 12.11 -5.51 2.80
N GLU A 7 13.18 -6.25 2.98
CA GLU A 7 13.19 -7.71 2.92
C GLU A 7 13.66 -8.30 4.25
N ASP A 8 13.21 -9.50 4.54
CA ASP A 8 13.54 -10.26 5.75
C ASP A 8 13.25 -9.52 7.07
N ILE A 9 12.19 -8.70 7.12
CA ILE A 9 11.81 -8.05 8.38
C ILE A 9 11.22 -9.09 9.32
N ARG A 10 11.88 -9.30 10.46
CA ARG A 10 11.48 -10.33 11.44
C ARG A 10 10.63 -9.73 12.55
N PHE A 11 9.47 -10.33 12.78
CA PHE A 11 8.56 -9.96 13.86
C PHE A 11 8.18 -11.18 14.68
N HIS A 12 8.15 -11.01 16.00
CA HIS A 12 7.37 -11.89 16.87
C HIS A 12 5.97 -11.29 17.05
N ALA A 13 4.94 -12.00 16.61
CA ALA A 13 3.57 -11.49 16.62
C ALA A 13 2.56 -12.58 17.00
N TYR A 14 1.34 -12.15 17.35
CA TYR A 14 0.31 -13.02 17.90
C TYR A 14 -0.76 -13.40 16.88
N HIS A 15 -0.40 -13.43 15.59
CA HIS A 15 -1.34 -13.85 14.55
C HIS A 15 -1.50 -15.37 14.51
N GLY A 16 -2.71 -15.82 14.23
CA GLY A 16 -3.02 -17.25 14.17
C GLY A 16 -4.50 -17.51 14.42
N PHE A 17 -5.01 -18.61 13.87
CA PHE A 17 -6.42 -18.96 14.02
C PHE A 17 -6.69 -19.53 15.43
N TYR A 18 -5.76 -20.33 15.94
CA TYR A 18 -5.88 -21.03 17.22
C TYR A 18 -5.54 -20.11 18.40
N GLU A 19 -6.15 -20.36 19.56
CA GLU A 19 -5.94 -19.52 20.74
C GLU A 19 -4.52 -19.62 21.30
N GLU A 20 -3.91 -20.79 21.19
CA GLU A 20 -2.58 -21.09 21.66
C GLU A 20 -1.54 -20.24 20.92
N GLU A 21 -1.67 -20.15 19.60
CA GLU A 21 -0.84 -19.30 18.74
C GLU A 21 -0.96 -17.82 19.12
N GLN A 22 -2.17 -17.44 19.47
CA GLN A 22 -2.56 -16.10 19.86
C GLN A 22 -2.11 -15.72 21.29
N LYS A 23 -1.69 -16.70 22.11
CA LYS A 23 -1.15 -16.53 23.47
C LYS A 23 0.39 -16.60 23.46
N ALA A 24 0.96 -17.60 22.80
CA ALA A 24 2.41 -17.81 22.72
C ALA A 24 3.09 -16.86 21.73
N GLY A 25 2.42 -16.56 20.61
CA GLY A 25 3.00 -15.86 19.47
C GLY A 25 3.80 -16.78 18.55
N ASN A 26 4.17 -16.26 17.39
CA ASN A 26 4.95 -16.95 16.37
C ASN A 26 5.96 -15.99 15.73
N GLU A 27 6.96 -16.56 15.07
CA GLU A 27 7.90 -15.81 14.23
C GLU A 27 7.34 -15.63 12.82
N PHE A 28 7.41 -14.39 12.35
CA PHE A 28 6.99 -13.98 11.03
C PHE A 28 8.12 -13.24 10.30
N VAL A 29 8.15 -13.41 8.99
CA VAL A 29 9.04 -12.66 8.10
C VAL A 29 8.18 -11.91 7.09
N LEU A 30 8.35 -10.60 7.04
CA LEU A 30 7.60 -9.71 6.15
C LEU A 30 8.54 -9.09 5.12
N ASP A 31 8.15 -9.21 3.85
CA ASP A 31 8.81 -8.54 2.73
C ASP A 31 7.82 -7.54 2.11
N THR A 32 8.28 -6.32 1.81
CA THR A 32 7.47 -5.23 1.24
C THR A 32 8.22 -4.62 0.07
N TYR A 33 7.60 -4.57 -1.10
CA TYR A 33 8.14 -3.98 -2.33
C TYR A 33 7.16 -2.94 -2.86
N ILE A 34 7.63 -1.70 -3.00
CA ILE A 34 6.84 -0.55 -3.42
C ILE A 34 7.45 -0.01 -4.71
N ASN A 35 6.67 -0.02 -5.78
CA ASN A 35 7.08 0.56 -7.05
C ASN A 35 6.58 2.00 -7.15
N VAL A 36 7.49 2.92 -7.44
CA VAL A 36 7.21 4.36 -7.61
C VAL A 36 7.96 4.88 -8.83
N ASP A 37 7.72 6.14 -9.20
CA ASP A 37 8.28 6.73 -10.41
C ASP A 37 9.45 7.68 -10.17
N PHE A 38 10.64 7.12 -9.89
CA PHE A 38 11.88 7.83 -9.53
C PHE A 38 12.21 9.10 -10.33
N GLU A 39 11.74 9.24 -11.57
CA GLU A 39 11.96 10.45 -12.35
C GLU A 39 11.31 11.69 -11.72
N LYS A 40 10.22 11.52 -10.98
CA LYS A 40 9.59 12.61 -10.22
C LYS A 40 10.39 12.95 -8.97
N GLU A 41 10.83 11.94 -8.22
CA GLU A 41 11.50 12.13 -6.93
C GLU A 41 12.99 12.53 -7.08
N ALA A 42 13.66 12.12 -8.16
CA ALA A 42 15.07 12.46 -8.42
C ALA A 42 15.32 13.95 -8.67
N SER A 43 14.27 14.72 -8.96
CA SER A 43 14.37 16.16 -9.23
C SER A 43 14.47 17.03 -7.97
N SER A 44 14.10 16.50 -6.79
CA SER A 44 13.98 17.31 -5.57
C SER A 44 15.01 17.03 -4.48
N ASP A 45 15.78 15.94 -4.56
CA ASP A 45 16.82 15.51 -3.58
C ASP A 45 16.36 15.60 -2.11
N LYS A 46 15.03 15.58 -1.89
CA LYS A 46 14.36 15.72 -0.61
C LYS A 46 13.71 14.40 -0.25
N LEU A 47 14.09 13.86 0.90
CA LEU A 47 13.54 12.63 1.46
C LEU A 47 12.00 12.70 1.69
N GLU A 48 11.47 13.92 1.78
CA GLU A 48 10.05 14.24 2.03
C GLU A 48 9.13 13.92 0.84
N GLU A 49 9.67 13.85 -0.38
CA GLU A 49 8.89 13.60 -1.60
C GLU A 49 8.99 12.14 -2.07
N THR A 50 9.75 11.29 -1.37
CA THR A 50 9.96 9.88 -1.72
C THR A 50 9.44 8.94 -0.63
N VAL A 51 9.23 7.67 -0.99
CA VAL A 51 8.83 6.63 -0.03
C VAL A 51 10.00 6.32 0.89
N ASN A 52 9.99 6.90 2.09
CA ASN A 52 10.99 6.61 3.12
C ASN A 52 10.80 5.18 3.67
N TYR A 53 11.81 4.33 3.49
CA TYR A 53 11.80 2.95 3.98
C TYR A 53 11.73 2.85 5.51
N GLU A 54 12.21 3.83 6.26
CA GLU A 54 12.04 3.88 7.73
C GLU A 54 10.54 4.01 8.08
N THR A 55 9.83 4.89 7.39
CA THR A 55 8.37 5.02 7.55
C THR A 55 7.65 3.73 7.15
N VAL A 56 8.09 3.05 6.08
CA VAL A 56 7.55 1.73 5.69
C VAL A 56 7.75 0.72 6.83
N TYR A 57 8.94 0.66 7.44
CA TYR A 57 9.22 -0.22 8.57
C TYR A 57 8.30 0.09 9.77
N LEU A 58 8.12 1.37 10.12
CA LEU A 58 7.24 1.78 11.22
C LEU A 58 5.78 1.37 10.98
N ILE A 59 5.29 1.47 9.74
CA ILE A 59 3.96 0.98 9.36
C ILE A 59 3.89 -0.54 9.48
N CYS A 60 4.87 -1.28 8.95
CA CYS A 60 4.97 -2.73 9.09
C CYS A 60 4.90 -3.15 10.57
N GLN A 61 5.70 -2.50 11.43
CA GLN A 61 5.72 -2.75 12.86
C GLN A 61 4.37 -2.47 13.53
N LYS A 62 3.72 -1.34 13.18
CA LYS A 62 2.38 -0.98 13.68
C LYS A 62 1.34 -2.05 13.33
N VAL A 63 1.33 -2.53 12.08
CA VAL A 63 0.37 -3.55 11.62
C VAL A 63 0.64 -4.91 12.27
N MET A 64 1.91 -5.34 12.34
CA MET A 64 2.29 -6.63 12.93
C MET A 64 2.02 -6.72 14.44
N ARG A 65 1.95 -5.59 15.16
CA ARG A 65 1.54 -5.57 16.58
C ARG A 65 0.05 -5.84 16.77
N GLN A 66 -0.77 -5.63 15.74
CA GLN A 66 -2.22 -5.81 15.83
C GLN A 66 -2.59 -7.27 15.56
N LYS A 67 -2.87 -8.00 16.63
CA LYS A 67 -3.31 -9.39 16.58
C LYS A 67 -4.46 -9.62 15.58
N ARG A 68 -4.32 -10.64 14.72
CA ARG A 68 -5.31 -11.05 13.70
C ARG A 68 -5.36 -12.57 13.59
N LYS A 69 -6.51 -13.11 13.19
CA LYS A 69 -6.65 -14.55 12.95
C LYS A 69 -5.99 -15.01 11.65
N LEU A 70 -6.15 -14.22 10.59
CA LEU A 70 -5.74 -14.54 9.22
C LEU A 70 -4.58 -13.65 8.79
N LEU A 71 -3.64 -14.21 8.03
CA LEU A 71 -2.47 -13.48 7.53
C LEU A 71 -2.84 -12.54 6.38
N GLU A 72 -3.83 -12.92 5.58
CA GLU A 72 -4.41 -12.12 4.51
C GLU A 72 -4.96 -10.79 5.06
N LYS A 73 -5.57 -10.83 6.25
CA LYS A 73 -6.08 -9.63 6.90
C LYS A 73 -4.96 -8.69 7.32
N VAL A 74 -3.81 -9.23 7.74
CA VAL A 74 -2.61 -8.46 8.07
C VAL A 74 -2.09 -7.76 6.82
N LEU A 75 -1.98 -8.49 5.70
CA LEU A 75 -1.53 -7.91 4.43
C LEU A 75 -2.50 -6.84 3.88
N ASP A 76 -3.81 -7.07 3.96
CA ASP A 76 -4.81 -6.07 3.54
C ASP A 76 -4.79 -4.81 4.41
N GLU A 77 -4.47 -4.92 5.70
CA GLU A 77 -4.25 -3.76 6.58
C GLU A 77 -2.96 -3.05 6.23
N LEU A 78 -1.87 -3.78 6.00
CA LEU A 78 -0.59 -3.21 5.57
C LEU A 78 -0.73 -2.42 4.27
N ILE A 79 -1.39 -2.98 3.26
CA ILE A 79 -1.65 -2.30 1.98
C ILE A 79 -2.44 -1.02 2.19
N ARG A 80 -3.47 -1.04 3.05
CA ARG A 80 -4.30 0.14 3.34
C ARG A 80 -3.52 1.23 4.05
N GLU A 81 -2.67 0.88 5.01
CA GLU A 81 -1.83 1.85 5.72
C GLU A 81 -0.75 2.43 4.81
N LEU A 82 -0.11 1.61 3.96
CA LEU A 82 0.89 2.08 3.00
C LEU A 82 0.28 3.02 1.95
N THR A 83 -0.87 2.65 1.38
CA THR A 83 -1.58 3.49 0.39
C THR A 83 -2.25 4.72 0.99
N PHE A 84 -2.46 4.74 2.32
CA PHE A 84 -2.88 5.95 3.03
C PHE A 84 -1.70 6.88 3.32
N GLN A 85 -0.53 6.33 3.65
CA GLN A 85 0.65 7.11 3.97
C GLN A 85 1.32 7.71 2.72
N PHE A 86 1.35 6.96 1.62
CA PHE A 86 2.13 7.32 0.45
C PHE A 86 1.25 7.50 -0.79
N ASP A 87 1.38 8.67 -1.40
CA ASP A 87 0.88 8.92 -2.75
C ASP A 87 1.85 8.37 -3.79
N GLY A 88 1.40 8.21 -5.03
CA GLY A 88 2.29 7.85 -6.14
C GLY A 88 2.71 6.37 -6.22
N ILE A 89 2.28 5.49 -5.31
CA ILE A 89 2.53 4.04 -5.43
C ILE A 89 1.90 3.52 -6.73
N LEU A 90 2.73 2.98 -7.62
CA LEU A 90 2.30 2.39 -8.89
C LEU A 90 1.96 0.93 -8.75
N GLN A 91 2.76 0.19 -7.98
CA GLN A 91 2.57 -1.23 -7.70
C GLN A 91 3.05 -1.53 -6.29
N LEU A 92 2.38 -2.47 -5.63
CA LEU A 92 2.73 -2.90 -4.28
C LEU A 92 2.72 -4.43 -4.24
N ARG A 93 3.79 -5.03 -3.69
CA ARG A 93 3.85 -6.45 -3.38
C ARG A 93 4.25 -6.62 -1.92
N VAL A 94 3.43 -7.33 -1.17
CA VAL A 94 3.69 -7.63 0.25
C VAL A 94 3.56 -9.13 0.50
N ARG A 95 4.53 -9.70 1.22
CA ARG A 95 4.60 -11.14 1.52
C ARG A 95 4.82 -11.35 3.00
N LEU A 96 3.91 -12.08 3.65
CA LEU A 96 4.04 -12.45 5.06
C LEU A 96 4.23 -13.96 5.17
N ARG A 97 5.38 -14.36 5.70
CA ARG A 97 5.75 -15.75 5.96
C ARG A 97 5.59 -16.04 7.44
N LYS A 98 4.96 -17.15 7.79
CA LYS A 98 4.93 -17.73 9.13
C LYS A 98 5.95 -18.86 9.21
N ILE A 99 6.89 -18.75 10.14
CA ILE A 99 7.96 -19.73 10.33
C ILE A 99 7.43 -20.88 11.18
N ARG A 100 7.76 -22.13 10.79
CA ARG A 100 7.27 -23.37 11.43
C ARG A 100 5.76 -23.34 11.73
N PRO A 101 4.91 -23.19 10.70
CA PRO A 101 3.48 -22.92 10.88
C PRO A 101 2.69 -24.10 11.44
N LEU A 102 3.23 -25.32 11.37
CA LEU A 102 2.61 -26.57 11.83
C LEU A 102 3.51 -27.21 12.90
N PRO A 103 3.23 -26.97 14.20
CA PRO A 103 3.99 -27.60 15.28
C PRO A 103 3.97 -29.13 15.19
N GLY A 104 5.13 -29.77 15.32
CA GLY A 104 5.29 -31.23 15.22
C GLY A 104 5.59 -31.75 13.81
N GLU A 105 5.39 -30.92 12.78
CA GLU A 105 5.62 -31.31 11.38
C GLU A 105 6.92 -30.69 10.81
N ARG A 106 7.44 -31.30 9.75
CA ARG A 106 8.68 -30.85 9.08
C ARG A 106 8.42 -29.79 8.00
N VAL A 107 7.77 -28.69 8.38
CA VAL A 107 7.47 -27.55 7.47
C VAL A 107 8.25 -26.31 7.90
N GLY A 108 9.12 -25.79 7.02
CA GLY A 108 9.97 -24.63 7.32
C GLY A 108 9.19 -23.31 7.46
N SER A 109 8.30 -23.01 6.51
CA SER A 109 7.44 -21.84 6.53
C SER A 109 6.24 -21.99 5.60
N ALA A 110 5.16 -21.26 5.88
CA ALA A 110 4.07 -21.01 4.92
C ALA A 110 3.95 -19.50 4.71
N PHE A 111 3.47 -19.06 3.55
CA PHE A 111 3.32 -17.63 3.27
C PHE A 111 2.06 -17.28 2.51
N VAL A 112 1.63 -16.04 2.69
CA VAL A 112 0.65 -15.36 1.85
C VAL A 112 1.31 -14.16 1.19
N GLU A 113 0.91 -13.85 -0.03
CA GLU A 113 1.42 -12.72 -0.79
C GLU A 113 0.26 -12.02 -1.51
N ILE A 114 0.28 -10.70 -1.50
CA ILE A 114 -0.65 -9.88 -2.27
C ILE A 114 0.16 -8.93 -3.14
N GLU A 115 -0.17 -8.90 -4.42
CA GLU A 115 0.33 -7.94 -5.39
C GLU A 115 -0.83 -7.09 -5.93
N LYS A 116 -0.67 -5.77 -5.95
CA LYS A 116 -1.64 -4.82 -6.51
C LYS A 116 -0.96 -3.84 -7.45
N ASP A 117 -1.59 -3.64 -8.60
CA ASP A 117 -1.21 -2.61 -9.57
C ASP A 117 -2.24 -1.47 -9.49
N PHE A 118 -1.76 -0.25 -9.26
CA PHE A 118 -2.57 0.96 -9.12
C PHE A 118 -2.48 1.87 -10.35
N ARG A 119 -1.76 1.46 -11.39
CA ARG A 119 -1.63 2.23 -12.63
C ARG A 119 -2.96 2.31 -13.35
N LYS A 120 -3.41 3.52 -13.65
CA LYS A 120 -4.56 3.79 -14.52
C LYS A 120 -4.16 4.76 -15.62
N LYS A 121 -4.84 4.65 -16.77
CA LYS A 121 -4.76 5.64 -17.85
C LYS A 121 -5.81 6.72 -17.65
N CYS A 122 -5.39 7.98 -17.72
CA CYS A 122 -6.31 9.11 -17.67
C CYS A 122 -7.18 9.15 -18.94
N PRO A 123 -8.52 9.18 -18.85
CA PRO A 123 -9.38 9.26 -20.03
C PRO A 123 -9.27 10.62 -20.78
N LYS A 124 -8.77 11.68 -20.12
CA LYS A 124 -8.62 13.01 -20.73
C LYS A 124 -7.33 13.19 -21.53
N CYS A 125 -6.19 12.76 -20.98
CA CYS A 125 -4.86 12.99 -21.58
C CYS A 125 -4.04 11.72 -21.84
N SER A 126 -4.61 10.55 -21.53
CA SER A 126 -3.96 9.24 -21.67
C SER A 126 -2.71 9.00 -20.81
N SER A 127 -2.28 9.95 -19.98
CA SER A 127 -1.16 9.77 -19.05
C SER A 127 -1.45 8.68 -18.03
N THR A 128 -0.43 7.89 -17.69
CA THR A 128 -0.50 6.92 -16.59
C THR A 128 -0.36 7.61 -15.24
N PHE A 129 -1.17 7.21 -14.25
CA PHE A 129 -1.11 7.73 -12.88
C PHE A 129 -1.53 6.66 -11.86
N SER A 130 -1.23 6.88 -10.58
CA SER A 130 -1.68 6.01 -9.49
C SER A 130 -3.09 6.37 -9.01
N CYS A 131 -3.94 5.36 -8.85
CA CYS A 131 -5.29 5.51 -8.31
C CYS A 131 -5.65 4.30 -7.45
N TYR A 132 -5.84 4.54 -6.15
CA TYR A 132 -6.16 3.49 -5.18
C TYR A 132 -7.66 3.15 -5.12
N ASN A 133 -8.52 3.93 -5.80
CA ASN A 133 -9.99 3.79 -5.80
C ASN A 133 -10.58 3.57 -4.39
N SER A 134 -10.07 4.33 -3.44
CA SER A 134 -10.34 4.22 -2.01
C SER A 134 -10.57 5.63 -1.46
N PRO A 135 -11.33 5.81 -0.37
CA PRO A 135 -11.39 7.08 0.36
C PRO A 135 -10.00 7.63 0.70
N ASN A 136 -9.00 6.76 0.79
CA ASN A 136 -7.60 7.10 1.10
C ASN A 136 -6.78 7.50 -0.14
N CYS A 137 -7.39 7.66 -1.32
CA CYS A 137 -6.68 8.11 -2.50
C CYS A 137 -6.36 9.61 -2.42
N TRP A 138 -5.22 10.05 -2.94
CA TRP A 138 -4.82 11.46 -3.02
C TRP A 138 -5.93 12.40 -3.52
N CYS A 139 -6.79 11.94 -4.44
CA CYS A 139 -7.87 12.74 -5.00
C CYS A 139 -8.99 13.05 -3.99
N SER A 140 -9.11 12.27 -2.91
CA SER A 140 -10.10 12.52 -1.85
C SER A 140 -9.77 13.75 -1.00
N ALA A 141 -8.51 14.18 -1.00
CA ALA A 141 -8.09 15.40 -0.32
C ALA A 141 -8.36 16.66 -1.14
N LEU A 142 -8.81 16.53 -2.40
CA LEU A 142 -9.07 17.67 -3.26
C LEU A 142 -10.49 18.21 -3.07
N GLU A 143 -10.59 19.51 -2.85
CA GLU A 143 -11.87 20.21 -2.82
C GLU A 143 -12.28 20.63 -4.25
N ILE A 144 -13.31 19.97 -4.77
CA ILE A 144 -13.87 20.25 -6.09
C ILE A 144 -15.32 20.67 -5.90
N GLY A 145 -15.68 21.86 -6.42
CA GLY A 145 -17.05 22.36 -6.37
C GLY A 145 -18.05 21.39 -7.02
N SER A 146 -19.25 21.29 -6.45
CA SER A 146 -20.29 20.33 -6.88
C SER A 146 -20.62 20.40 -8.37
N SER A 147 -20.74 21.61 -8.93
CA SER A 147 -20.98 21.82 -10.37
C SER A 147 -19.82 21.33 -11.25
N ALA A 148 -18.57 21.57 -10.83
CA ALA A 148 -17.40 21.08 -11.55
C ALA A 148 -17.30 19.55 -11.49
N LEU A 149 -17.56 18.96 -10.32
CA LEU A 149 -17.59 17.51 -10.13
C LEU A 149 -18.66 16.84 -11.01
N GLN A 150 -19.85 17.43 -11.10
CA GLN A 150 -20.93 16.92 -11.94
C GLN A 150 -20.54 16.96 -13.43
N ASN A 151 -19.93 18.05 -13.90
CA ASN A 151 -19.44 18.15 -15.28
C ASN A 151 -18.39 17.09 -15.59
N LEU A 152 -17.43 16.88 -14.69
CA LEU A 152 -16.39 15.86 -14.86
C LEU A 152 -16.98 14.45 -14.95
N ARG A 153 -17.98 14.13 -14.12
CA ARG A 153 -18.67 12.83 -14.14
C ARG A 153 -19.48 12.58 -15.40
N THR A 154 -19.99 13.63 -16.05
CA THR A 154 -20.70 13.53 -17.33
C THR A 154 -19.73 13.37 -18.50
N GLN A 155 -18.57 14.03 -18.43
CA GLN A 155 -17.63 14.10 -19.56
C GLN A 155 -16.65 12.91 -19.62
N TYR A 156 -16.29 12.32 -18.48
CA TYR A 156 -15.28 11.27 -18.42
C TYR A 156 -15.77 10.05 -17.64
N GLN A 157 -15.50 8.86 -18.16
CA GLN A 157 -15.68 7.61 -17.44
C GLN A 157 -14.38 7.23 -16.71
N GLY A 158 -14.41 7.20 -15.37
CA GLY A 158 -13.29 6.80 -14.53
C GLY A 158 -12.53 7.97 -13.87
N CYS A 159 -11.40 7.65 -13.25
CA CYS A 159 -10.59 8.63 -12.50
C CYS A 159 -9.68 9.43 -13.43
N LEU A 160 -9.47 10.71 -13.11
CA LEU A 160 -8.53 11.60 -13.81
C LEU A 160 -7.19 11.68 -13.08
N CYS A 161 -6.11 11.94 -13.82
CA CYS A 161 -4.78 12.13 -13.24
C CYS A 161 -4.68 13.47 -12.46
N PRO A 162 -3.67 13.62 -11.57
CA PRO A 162 -3.46 14.85 -10.79
C PRO A 162 -3.49 16.12 -11.62
N ASN A 163 -2.79 16.16 -12.76
CA ASN A 163 -2.72 17.35 -13.61
C ASN A 163 -4.07 17.69 -14.24
N CYS A 164 -4.86 16.69 -14.63
CA CYS A 164 -6.18 16.92 -15.22
C CYS A 164 -7.22 17.34 -14.17
N LEU A 165 -7.05 16.92 -12.92
CA LEU A 165 -7.99 17.16 -11.83
C LEU A 165 -7.72 18.49 -11.11
N LYS A 166 -6.45 18.86 -10.90
CA LYS A 166 -6.02 20.12 -10.25
C LYS A 166 -6.49 21.39 -10.97
N ILE A 167 -6.83 21.32 -12.26
CA ILE A 167 -7.37 22.48 -13.00
C ILE A 167 -8.79 22.87 -12.50
N HIS A 168 -9.48 21.95 -11.83
CA HIS A 168 -10.86 22.10 -11.38
C HIS A 168 -10.99 22.24 -9.85
N THR A 169 -9.87 22.25 -9.12
CA THR A 169 -9.88 22.41 -7.67
C THR A 169 -10.05 23.88 -7.31
N LEU A 170 -10.82 24.14 -6.25
CA LEU A 170 -10.88 25.47 -5.67
C LEU A 170 -9.52 25.72 -5.00
N GLY A 171 -8.90 26.87 -5.27
CA GLY A 171 -7.60 27.25 -4.70
C GLY A 171 -7.66 27.46 -3.20
#